data_AF-A0A819CAD9-F1
#
_entry.id   AF-A0A819CAD9-F1
#
_cell.length_a   1.000
_cell.length_b   1.000
_cell.length_c   1.000
_cell.angle_alpha   90.00
_cell.angle_beta   90.00
_cell.angle_gamma   90.00
#
_symmetry.space_group_name_H-M   'P 1'
#
loop_
_entity.id
_entity.type
_entity.pdbx_description
1 polymer ?
#
loop_
_entity_poly.entity_id
_entity_poly.type
_entity_poly.pdbx_seq_one_letter_code
_entity_poly.pdbx_strand_id
1 'polypeptide(L)'
;MSQTVSPVIPPSNDQPELVYPNHFIIWLDQHIGQRDEYNKLKRSFTRAMNPTNRLYESTLENDDIDRSIRLNAPLFVQLDDVEFMFQAFNDIEKCFDTIEKNLDKRIFLITSGSKGKFLIPSLVIHFPKIFKEGNWMYVFCANMNMVQVGDIKPTNAWAMHYLDRILMFDHEDNLLARMVLDMASYFTTKANDLKNNQRYKDAYQYLTWSRQMNKRYGLLAGRNMTDELKKIDHEIDTIEKELREEQSNDDGDGYGEACGDN
;
A
#
# COMPACT_ATOMS: atom_id res chain seq x y z
N MET A 1 -47.57 -37.60 16.20
CA MET A 1 -46.32 -36.93 16.61
C MET A 1 -46.11 -35.78 15.64
N SER A 2 -46.46 -34.55 16.03
CA SER A 2 -46.30 -33.36 15.17
C SER A 2 -44.83 -32.94 15.15
N GLN A 3 -44.23 -32.93 13.96
CA GLN A 3 -42.91 -32.35 13.76
C GLN A 3 -43.07 -30.84 13.62
N THR A 4 -42.64 -30.09 14.64
CA THR A 4 -42.44 -28.66 14.57
C THR A 4 -41.25 -28.38 13.65
N VAL A 5 -41.52 -27.85 12.46
CA VAL A 5 -40.50 -27.34 11.54
C VAL A 5 -40.05 -25.99 12.08
N SER A 6 -38.82 -25.90 12.57
CA SER A 6 -38.24 -24.63 13.00
C SER A 6 -38.08 -23.69 11.81
N PRO A 7 -38.42 -22.40 11.95
CA PRO A 7 -38.27 -21.43 10.87
C PRO A 7 -36.79 -21.25 10.52
N VAL A 8 -36.49 -21.31 9.22
CA VAL A 8 -35.18 -20.96 8.66
C VAL A 8 -35.02 -19.46 8.81
N ILE A 9 -34.17 -19.04 9.74
CA ILE A 9 -33.79 -17.63 9.90
C ILE A 9 -32.89 -17.26 8.72
N PRO A 10 -33.25 -16.25 7.89
CA PRO A 10 -32.38 -15.79 6.83
C PRO A 10 -31.08 -15.22 7.43
N PRO A 11 -29.91 -15.44 6.80
CA PRO A 11 -28.64 -14.89 7.28
C PRO A 11 -28.76 -13.37 7.35
N SER A 12 -28.40 -12.77 8.49
CA SER A 12 -28.40 -11.32 8.63
C SER A 12 -27.34 -10.72 7.71
N ASN A 13 -27.72 -9.67 6.97
CA ASN A 13 -26.83 -8.89 6.10
C ASN A 13 -25.83 -8.01 6.88
N ASP A 14 -25.65 -8.24 8.18
CA ASP A 14 -24.79 -7.45 9.06
C ASP A 14 -23.34 -7.96 9.08
N GLN A 15 -22.90 -8.65 8.02
CA GLN A 15 -21.46 -8.88 7.88
C GLN A 15 -20.83 -7.56 7.44
N PRO A 16 -19.93 -6.96 8.25
CA PRO A 16 -19.25 -5.74 7.86
C PRO A 16 -18.55 -6.02 6.53
N GLU A 17 -18.88 -5.23 5.50
CA GLU A 17 -18.14 -5.29 4.24
C GLU A 17 -16.66 -5.18 4.56
N LEU A 18 -15.89 -6.19 4.19
CA LEU A 18 -14.44 -6.16 4.34
C LEU A 18 -13.93 -5.00 3.49
N VAL A 19 -13.66 -3.87 4.14
CA VAL A 19 -13.01 -2.73 3.49
C VAL A 19 -11.58 -3.13 3.22
N TYR A 20 -11.33 -3.54 1.97
CA TYR A 20 -9.99 -3.85 1.49
C TYR A 20 -9.15 -2.57 1.45
N PRO A 21 -7.85 -2.65 1.80
CA PRO A 21 -6.92 -1.55 1.62
C PRO A 21 -6.95 -1.04 0.18
N ASN A 22 -6.93 0.27 0.00
CA ASN A 22 -6.82 0.90 -1.32
C ASN A 22 -5.35 0.97 -1.82
N HIS A 23 -4.45 0.24 -1.16
CA HIS A 23 -3.02 0.25 -1.40
C HIS A 23 -2.54 -1.19 -1.56
N PHE A 24 -1.82 -1.46 -2.65
CA PHE A 24 -1.44 -2.81 -3.05
C PHE A 24 0.05 -2.85 -3.35
N ILE A 25 0.80 -3.64 -2.61
CA ILE A 25 2.18 -4.00 -2.90
C ILE A 25 2.18 -5.25 -3.75
N ILE A 26 2.73 -5.15 -4.95
CA ILE A 26 2.89 -6.28 -5.87
C ILE A 26 4.38 -6.55 -6.03
N TRP A 27 4.81 -7.79 -5.82
CA TRP A 27 6.21 -8.16 -5.93
C TRP A 27 6.40 -9.29 -6.94
N LEU A 28 7.01 -8.97 -8.10
CA LEU A 28 7.33 -9.93 -9.16
C LEU A 28 8.83 -10.26 -9.18
N ASP A 29 9.18 -11.45 -8.67
CA ASP A 29 10.54 -11.98 -8.73
C ASP A 29 10.54 -13.51 -8.79
N GLN A 30 11.52 -14.11 -9.47
CA GLN A 30 11.68 -15.56 -9.50
C GLN A 30 12.23 -16.14 -8.19
N HIS A 31 12.89 -15.31 -7.37
CA HIS A 31 13.54 -15.67 -6.13
C HIS A 31 12.75 -15.26 -4.88
N ILE A 32 11.61 -14.58 -5.01
CA ILE A 32 10.91 -14.01 -3.85
C ILE A 32 10.47 -15.06 -2.82
N GLY A 33 10.15 -16.29 -3.24
CA GLY A 33 9.85 -17.40 -2.33
C GLY A 33 11.08 -18.05 -1.66
N GLN A 34 12.30 -17.74 -2.11
CA GLN A 34 13.51 -18.39 -1.61
C GLN A 34 13.89 -17.87 -0.21
N ARG A 35 14.27 -18.80 0.68
CA ARG A 35 14.48 -18.51 2.11
C ARG A 35 15.57 -17.48 2.39
N ASP A 36 16.64 -17.52 1.60
CA ASP A 36 17.84 -16.72 1.85
C ASP A 36 17.84 -15.39 1.08
N GLU A 37 16.80 -15.15 0.28
CA GLU A 37 16.66 -13.98 -0.60
C GLU A 37 15.74 -12.92 0.02
N TYR A 38 16.12 -11.65 -0.15
CA TYR A 38 15.35 -10.47 0.26
C TYR A 38 14.99 -10.41 1.76
N ASN A 39 15.81 -11.01 2.61
CA ASN A 39 15.50 -11.18 4.03
C ASN A 39 15.21 -9.85 4.75
N LYS A 40 15.89 -8.76 4.40
CA LYS A 40 15.66 -7.47 5.06
C LYS A 40 14.34 -6.85 4.62
N LEU A 41 14.07 -6.89 3.32
CA LEU A 41 12.84 -6.35 2.76
C LEU A 41 11.61 -7.13 3.24
N LYS A 42 11.67 -8.47 3.24
CA LYS A 42 10.60 -9.32 3.79
C LYS A 42 10.32 -9.03 5.27
N ARG A 43 11.39 -8.91 6.08
CA ARG A 43 11.26 -8.65 7.53
C ARG A 43 10.65 -7.29 7.87
N SER A 44 10.60 -6.37 6.92
CA SER A 44 9.99 -5.06 7.12
C SER A 44 8.46 -5.11 7.08
N PHE A 45 7.87 -6.21 6.59
CA PHE A 45 6.44 -6.44 6.60
C PHE A 45 6.03 -7.37 7.73
N THR A 46 4.92 -7.07 8.39
CA THR A 46 4.25 -7.96 9.36
C THR A 46 2.94 -8.49 8.76
N ARG A 47 2.49 -9.65 9.22
CA ARG A 47 1.28 -10.32 8.72
C ARG A 47 0.18 -10.35 9.78
N ALA A 48 -1.08 -10.26 9.36
CA ALA A 48 -2.23 -10.52 10.22
C ALA A 48 -2.36 -12.03 10.51
N MET A 49 -2.42 -12.42 11.78
CA MET A 49 -2.74 -13.80 12.17
C MET A 49 -4.22 -14.12 11.93
N ASN A 50 -5.11 -13.15 12.13
CA ASN A 50 -6.54 -13.28 11.90
C ASN A 50 -7.06 -12.11 11.02
N PRO A 51 -7.50 -12.38 9.77
CA PRO A 51 -8.04 -11.34 8.87
C PRO A 51 -9.27 -10.62 9.44
N THR A 52 -10.06 -11.30 10.25
CA THR A 52 -11.31 -10.77 10.84
C THR A 52 -11.03 -9.80 11.99
N ASN A 53 -10.00 -10.09 12.79
CA ASN A 53 -9.65 -9.27 13.96
C ASN A 53 -8.47 -8.33 13.71
N ARG A 54 -7.80 -8.43 12.55
CA ARG A 54 -6.65 -7.61 12.15
C ARG A 54 -5.56 -7.50 13.24
N LEU A 55 -5.33 -8.60 13.96
CA LEU A 55 -4.23 -8.69 14.93
C LEU A 55 -2.95 -9.10 14.17
N TYR A 56 -1.99 -8.16 14.11
CA TYR A 56 -0.71 -8.32 13.44
C TYR A 56 0.37 -8.58 14.48
N GLU A 57 0.98 -9.77 14.44
CA GLU A 57 1.94 -10.17 15.49
C GLU A 57 3.19 -10.88 14.95
N SER A 58 3.19 -11.36 13.70
CA SER A 58 4.33 -12.08 13.12
C SER A 58 4.91 -11.35 11.91
N THR A 59 6.24 -11.37 11.79
CA THR A 59 6.94 -10.98 10.56
C THR A 59 6.44 -11.82 9.37
N LEU A 60 6.40 -11.23 8.17
CA LEU A 60 6.07 -11.95 6.95
C LEU A 60 7.11 -13.06 6.70
N GLU A 61 6.67 -14.32 6.71
CA GLU A 61 7.54 -15.48 6.53
C GLU A 61 7.59 -15.95 5.08
N ASN A 62 8.59 -16.75 4.73
CA ASN A 62 8.70 -17.32 3.38
C ASN A 62 7.52 -18.22 3.03
N ASP A 63 6.99 -18.96 4.01
CA ASP A 63 5.81 -19.82 3.82
C ASP A 63 4.56 -19.03 3.43
N ASP A 64 4.46 -17.77 3.88
CA ASP A 64 3.38 -16.86 3.51
C ASP A 64 3.52 -16.42 2.06
N ILE A 65 4.72 -16.00 1.67
CA ILE A 65 5.04 -15.59 0.30
C ILE A 65 4.81 -16.76 -0.66
N ASP A 66 5.31 -17.95 -0.32
CA ASP A 66 5.10 -19.17 -1.09
C ASP A 66 3.62 -19.52 -1.22
N ARG A 67 2.84 -19.34 -0.15
CA ARG A 67 1.39 -19.53 -0.19
C ARG A 67 0.72 -18.52 -1.13
N SER A 68 1.11 -17.24 -1.07
CA SER A 68 0.59 -16.20 -1.97
C SER A 68 0.86 -16.55 -3.43
N ILE A 69 2.07 -17.00 -3.76
CA ILE A 69 2.46 -17.43 -5.11
C ILE A 69 1.65 -18.66 -5.55
N ARG A 70 1.60 -19.71 -4.72
CA ARG A 70 0.92 -20.98 -5.06
C ARG A 70 -0.59 -20.81 -5.25
N LEU A 71 -1.23 -20.05 -4.35
CA LEU A 71 -2.67 -19.83 -4.38
C LEU A 71 -3.06 -18.68 -5.32
N ASN A 72 -2.08 -17.91 -5.81
CA ASN A 72 -2.31 -16.68 -6.57
C ASN A 72 -3.31 -15.75 -5.86
N ALA A 73 -3.11 -15.57 -4.55
CA ALA A 73 -4.02 -14.85 -3.68
C ALA A 73 -3.27 -13.77 -2.88
N PRO A 74 -3.89 -12.60 -2.67
CA PRO A 74 -3.30 -11.55 -1.86
C PRO A 74 -3.31 -11.93 -0.37
N LEU A 75 -2.36 -11.34 0.36
CA LEU A 75 -2.23 -11.38 1.80
C LEU A 75 -2.43 -9.97 2.36
N PHE A 76 -2.93 -9.87 3.58
CA PHE A 76 -2.91 -8.62 4.33
C PHE A 76 -1.60 -8.53 5.10
N VAL A 77 -0.86 -7.45 4.86
CA VAL A 77 0.39 -7.14 5.55
C VAL A 77 0.31 -5.75 6.15
N GLN A 78 1.17 -5.50 7.14
CA GLN A 78 1.39 -4.20 7.71
C GLN A 78 2.84 -3.75 7.51
N LEU A 79 3.00 -2.45 7.36
CA LEU A 79 4.26 -1.74 7.42
C LEU A 79 4.06 -0.55 8.34
N ASP A 80 4.65 -0.61 9.53
CA ASP A 80 4.52 0.41 10.60
C ASP A 80 3.06 0.85 10.85
N ASP A 81 2.19 -0.13 11.15
CA ASP A 81 0.73 0.00 11.41
C ASP A 81 -0.14 0.45 10.21
N VAL A 82 0.44 0.59 9.03
CA VAL A 82 -0.31 0.84 7.79
C VAL A 82 -0.59 -0.48 7.08
N GLU A 83 -1.87 -0.76 6.82
CA GLU A 83 -2.30 -2.00 6.18
C GLU A 83 -2.20 -1.91 4.64
N PHE A 84 -1.66 -2.97 4.04
CA PHE A 84 -1.55 -3.14 2.60
C PHE A 84 -2.09 -4.50 2.18
N MET A 85 -2.65 -4.57 0.98
CA MET A 85 -2.67 -5.84 0.26
C MET A 85 -1.27 -6.11 -0.27
N PHE A 86 -0.85 -7.36 -0.21
CA PHE A 86 0.43 -7.84 -0.69
C PHE A 86 0.22 -9.08 -1.55
N GLN A 87 0.85 -9.14 -2.72
CA GLN A 87 0.84 -10.35 -3.53
C GLN A 87 2.18 -10.54 -4.23
N ALA A 88 2.73 -11.74 -4.06
CA ALA A 88 3.98 -12.15 -4.68
C ALA A 88 3.72 -13.00 -5.92
N PHE A 89 4.55 -12.80 -6.93
CA PHE A 89 4.49 -13.49 -8.21
C PHE A 89 5.88 -13.94 -8.64
N ASN A 90 5.94 -15.12 -9.25
CA ASN A 90 7.07 -15.56 -10.06
C ASN A 90 6.73 -15.61 -11.57
N ASP A 91 5.44 -15.43 -11.91
CA ASP A 91 4.87 -15.47 -13.25
C ASP A 91 4.47 -14.06 -13.71
N ILE A 92 4.87 -13.69 -14.92
CA ILE A 92 4.65 -12.33 -15.46
C ILE A 92 3.19 -12.12 -15.85
N GLU A 93 2.54 -13.11 -16.46
CA GLU A 93 1.17 -13.01 -16.97
C GLU A 93 0.19 -12.85 -15.80
N LYS A 94 0.32 -13.69 -14.76
CA LYS A 94 -0.50 -13.57 -13.55
C LYS A 94 -0.31 -12.24 -12.83
N CYS A 95 0.92 -11.72 -12.81
CA CYS A 95 1.21 -10.41 -12.24
C CYS A 95 0.51 -9.29 -13.04
N PHE A 96 0.63 -9.32 -14.36
CA PHE A 96 -0.02 -8.37 -15.25
C PHE A 96 -1.55 -8.39 -15.09
N ASP A 97 -2.17 -9.57 -15.15
CA ASP A 97 -3.62 -9.74 -14.95
C ASP A 97 -4.10 -9.19 -13.60
N THR A 98 -3.27 -9.34 -12.56
CA THR A 98 -3.61 -8.83 -11.22
C THR A 98 -3.52 -7.32 -11.17
N ILE A 99 -2.50 -6.73 -11.81
CA ILE A 99 -2.39 -5.27 -11.94
C ILE A 99 -3.60 -4.71 -12.69
N GLU A 100 -3.98 -5.32 -13.82
CA GLU A 100 -5.13 -4.90 -14.62
C GLU A 100 -6.44 -4.92 -13.82
N LYS A 101 -6.64 -5.93 -12.97
CA LYS A 101 -7.84 -6.04 -12.12
C LYS A 101 -7.88 -5.05 -10.94
N ASN A 102 -6.78 -4.37 -10.65
CA ASN A 102 -6.65 -3.50 -9.47
C ASN A 102 -6.15 -2.10 -9.84
N LEU A 103 -6.43 -1.63 -11.07
CA LEU A 103 -6.02 -0.31 -11.56
C LEU A 103 -6.71 0.86 -10.84
N ASP A 104 -7.79 0.59 -10.11
CA ASP A 104 -8.48 1.54 -9.23
C ASP A 104 -7.70 1.82 -7.93
N LYS A 105 -6.71 0.98 -7.60
CA LYS A 105 -5.93 1.05 -6.37
C LYS A 105 -4.56 1.69 -6.58
N ARG A 106 -3.94 2.14 -5.49
CA ARG A 106 -2.53 2.56 -5.51
C ARG A 106 -1.62 1.33 -5.50
N ILE A 107 -0.96 1.06 -6.62
CA ILE A 107 -0.01 -0.05 -6.75
C ILE A 107 1.43 0.42 -6.47
N PHE A 108 2.14 -0.30 -5.59
CA PHE A 108 3.58 -0.23 -5.37
C PHE A 108 4.21 -1.51 -5.94
N LEU A 109 4.72 -1.42 -7.17
CA LEU A 109 5.27 -2.57 -7.89
C LEU A 109 6.76 -2.72 -7.63
N ILE A 110 7.17 -3.85 -7.07
CA ILE A 110 8.57 -4.27 -6.92
C ILE A 110 8.84 -5.39 -7.94
N THR A 111 9.91 -5.29 -8.71
CA THR A 111 10.30 -6.37 -9.64
C THR A 111 11.81 -6.50 -9.81
N SER A 112 12.31 -7.70 -10.13
CA SER A 112 13.71 -7.84 -10.55
C SER A 112 13.97 -7.18 -11.90
N GLY A 113 15.22 -6.83 -12.16
CA GLY A 113 15.66 -6.44 -13.51
C GLY A 113 15.30 -7.47 -14.60
N SER A 114 15.40 -8.76 -14.30
CA SER A 114 15.10 -9.85 -15.25
C SER A 114 13.61 -9.97 -15.59
N LYS A 115 12.72 -9.83 -14.60
CA LYS A 115 11.26 -9.87 -14.80
C LYS A 115 10.71 -8.52 -15.29
N GLY A 116 11.22 -7.43 -14.74
CA GLY A 116 10.89 -6.05 -15.11
C GLY A 116 11.10 -5.77 -16.58
N LYS A 117 12.14 -6.33 -17.20
CA LYS A 117 12.41 -6.25 -18.65
C LYS A 117 11.20 -6.60 -19.52
N PHE A 118 10.36 -7.51 -19.07
CA PHE A 118 9.20 -7.99 -19.82
C PHE A 118 7.90 -7.33 -19.33
N LEU A 119 7.75 -7.16 -18.01
CA LEU A 119 6.54 -6.60 -17.44
C LEU A 119 6.39 -5.09 -17.71
N ILE A 120 7.44 -4.31 -17.46
CA ILE A 120 7.37 -2.83 -17.50
C ILE A 120 7.00 -2.28 -18.89
N PRO A 121 7.63 -2.73 -20.00
CA PRO A 121 7.20 -2.30 -21.32
C PRO A 121 5.71 -2.54 -21.57
N SER A 122 5.22 -3.71 -21.16
CA SER A 122 3.83 -4.11 -21.31
C SER A 122 2.90 -3.19 -20.51
N LEU A 123 3.23 -2.89 -19.25
CA LEU A 123 2.44 -1.99 -18.41
C LEU A 123 2.40 -0.55 -18.95
N VAL A 124 3.53 -0.03 -19.44
CA VAL A 124 3.60 1.33 -20.00
C VAL A 124 2.77 1.43 -21.29
N ILE A 125 2.76 0.40 -22.13
CA ILE A 125 1.96 0.36 -23.36
C ILE A 125 0.47 0.28 -23.05
N HIS A 126 0.05 -0.61 -22.16
CA HIS A 126 -1.38 -0.87 -21.91
C HIS A 126 -2.00 0.12 -20.91
N PHE A 127 -1.23 0.62 -19.95
CA PHE A 127 -1.70 1.48 -18.86
C PHE A 127 -0.90 2.78 -18.70
N PRO A 128 -0.68 3.57 -19.77
CA PRO A 128 0.22 4.72 -19.76
C PRO A 128 -0.18 5.84 -18.77
N LYS A 129 -1.48 5.94 -18.44
CA LYS A 129 -1.99 6.95 -17.49
C LYS A 129 -1.69 6.60 -16.03
N ILE A 130 -1.59 5.31 -15.73
CA ILE A 130 -1.40 4.80 -14.37
C ILE A 130 0.08 4.83 -14.03
N PHE A 131 0.93 4.40 -14.95
CA PHE A 131 2.38 4.44 -14.79
C PHE A 131 2.97 5.70 -15.43
N LYS A 132 2.54 6.86 -14.93
CA LYS A 132 3.10 8.18 -15.29
C LYS A 132 4.10 8.68 -14.24
N GLU A 133 4.73 9.82 -14.51
CA GLU A 133 5.67 10.47 -13.57
C GLU A 133 5.03 10.62 -12.17
N GLY A 134 5.75 10.19 -11.12
CA GLY A 134 5.25 10.13 -9.74
C GLY A 134 4.56 8.81 -9.33
N ASN A 135 4.30 7.91 -10.28
CA ASN A 135 3.77 6.56 -10.03
C ASN A 135 4.86 5.53 -10.31
N TRP A 136 5.87 5.55 -9.44
CA TRP A 136 7.12 4.81 -9.63
C TRP A 136 6.94 3.30 -9.51
N MET A 137 7.51 2.58 -10.46
CA MET A 137 7.76 1.13 -10.35
C MET A 137 9.18 0.92 -9.84
N TYR A 138 9.35 0.13 -8.78
CA TYR A 138 10.64 -0.13 -8.14
C TYR A 138 11.27 -1.38 -8.77
N VAL A 139 12.44 -1.22 -9.37
CA VAL A 139 13.19 -2.31 -10.00
C VAL A 139 14.39 -2.64 -9.12
N PHE A 140 14.37 -3.82 -8.51
CA PHE A 140 15.49 -4.34 -7.74
C PHE A 140 16.46 -5.11 -8.63
N CYS A 141 17.72 -4.71 -8.60
CA CYS A 141 18.80 -5.23 -9.42
C CYS A 141 20.00 -5.55 -8.54
N ALA A 142 19.96 -6.69 -7.83
CA ALA A 142 21.03 -7.13 -6.92
C ALA A 142 22.45 -7.13 -7.54
N ASN A 143 22.56 -7.17 -8.87
CA ASN A 143 23.82 -7.10 -9.63
C ASN A 143 23.69 -6.14 -10.82
N MET A 144 23.49 -4.85 -10.53
CA MET A 144 23.27 -3.84 -11.55
C MET A 144 24.58 -3.40 -12.22
N ASN A 145 24.79 -3.81 -13.47
CA ASN A 145 25.82 -3.23 -14.33
C ASN A 145 25.14 -2.24 -15.28
N MET A 146 25.21 -0.95 -14.95
CA MET A 146 24.63 0.15 -15.76
C MET A 146 25.55 0.60 -16.89
N VAL A 147 26.87 0.45 -16.70
CA VAL A 147 27.89 0.92 -17.64
C VAL A 147 28.61 -0.28 -18.22
N GLN A 148 28.88 -0.23 -19.52
CA GLN A 148 29.69 -1.24 -20.17
C GLN A 148 31.13 -1.16 -19.62
N VAL A 149 31.63 -2.26 -19.09
CA VAL A 149 33.02 -2.38 -18.62
C VAL A 149 33.70 -3.45 -19.47
N GLY A 150 34.51 -3.02 -20.43
CA GLY A 150 35.10 -3.91 -21.44
C GLY A 150 34.02 -4.57 -22.32
N ASP A 151 34.01 -5.90 -22.36
CA ASP A 151 33.03 -6.69 -23.12
C ASP A 151 31.74 -7.02 -22.32
N ILE A 152 31.66 -6.61 -21.06
CA ILE A 152 30.49 -6.87 -20.21
C ILE A 152 29.37 -5.91 -20.59
N LYS A 153 28.31 -6.43 -21.21
CA LYS A 153 27.12 -5.66 -21.55
C LYS A 153 26.34 -5.25 -20.28
N PRO A 154 25.74 -4.04 -20.26
CA PRO A 154 24.87 -3.62 -19.17
C PRO A 154 23.71 -4.60 -18.97
N THR A 155 23.51 -5.07 -17.74
CA THR A 155 22.50 -6.10 -17.42
C THR A 155 21.06 -5.58 -17.55
N ASN A 156 20.88 -4.26 -17.48
CA ASN A 156 19.58 -3.60 -17.49
C ASN A 156 19.46 -2.48 -18.52
N ALA A 157 20.12 -2.61 -19.69
CA ALA A 157 20.06 -1.59 -20.74
C ALA A 157 18.63 -1.21 -21.16
N TRP A 158 17.68 -2.15 -21.08
CA TRP A 158 16.26 -1.93 -21.36
C TRP A 158 15.63 -0.83 -20.49
N ALA A 159 16.11 -0.69 -19.25
CA ALA A 159 15.58 0.23 -18.25
C ALA A 159 15.81 1.70 -18.62
N MET A 160 16.82 1.98 -19.45
CA MET A 160 17.15 3.33 -19.93
C MET A 160 15.98 3.97 -20.72
N HIS A 161 15.12 3.17 -21.32
CA HIS A 161 13.93 3.64 -22.05
C HIS A 161 12.76 4.04 -21.13
N TYR A 162 12.89 3.80 -19.82
CA TYR A 162 11.81 3.96 -18.85
C TYR A 162 12.25 4.72 -17.59
N LEU A 163 13.36 5.48 -17.64
CA LEU A 163 13.90 6.20 -16.48
C LEU A 163 12.94 7.24 -15.88
N ASP A 164 11.96 7.72 -16.66
CA ASP A 164 10.88 8.59 -16.22
C ASP A 164 9.72 7.83 -15.56
N ARG A 165 9.74 6.49 -15.57
CA ARG A 165 8.70 5.60 -15.05
C ARG A 165 9.16 4.68 -13.91
N ILE A 166 10.45 4.40 -13.83
CA ILE A 166 11.01 3.42 -12.88
C ILE A 166 12.05 4.03 -11.97
N LEU A 167 12.20 3.43 -10.79
CA LEU A 167 13.31 3.68 -9.88
C LEU A 167 14.09 2.39 -9.72
N MET A 168 15.40 2.44 -9.96
CA MET A 168 16.27 1.25 -9.90
C MET A 168 17.11 1.27 -8.63
N PHE A 169 17.26 0.10 -8.01
CA PHE A 169 18.02 -0.09 -6.77
C PHE A 169 18.85 -1.35 -6.83
N ASP A 170 20.05 -1.31 -6.29
CA ASP A 170 20.97 -2.45 -6.12
C ASP A 170 20.99 -2.97 -4.67
N HIS A 171 20.43 -2.22 -3.73
CA HIS A 171 20.35 -2.57 -2.31
C HIS A 171 18.92 -2.49 -1.76
N GLU A 172 18.52 -3.53 -1.02
CA GLU A 172 17.18 -3.66 -0.44
C GLU A 172 16.82 -2.48 0.47
N ASP A 173 17.78 -2.01 1.29
CA ASP A 173 17.56 -0.94 2.25
C ASP A 173 17.24 0.40 1.54
N ASN A 174 17.91 0.66 0.42
CA ASN A 174 17.67 1.85 -0.40
C ASN A 174 16.30 1.80 -1.08
N LEU A 175 15.93 0.63 -1.61
CA LEU A 175 14.61 0.40 -2.20
C LEU A 175 13.52 0.64 -1.16
N LEU A 176 13.65 0.00 0.01
CA LEU A 176 12.67 0.13 1.09
C LEU A 176 12.54 1.56 1.57
N ALA A 177 13.66 2.24 1.85
CA ALA A 177 13.65 3.63 2.28
C ALA A 177 12.94 4.52 1.26
N ARG A 178 13.24 4.35 -0.02
CA ARG A 178 12.60 5.14 -1.07
C ARG A 178 11.11 4.84 -1.21
N MET A 179 10.73 3.57 -1.18
CA MET A 179 9.33 3.15 -1.26
C MET A 179 8.50 3.70 -0.09
N VAL A 180 9.02 3.66 1.14
CA VAL A 180 8.38 4.25 2.33
C VAL A 180 8.19 5.76 2.16
N LEU A 181 9.20 6.47 1.63
CA LEU A 181 9.08 7.91 1.36
C LEU A 181 8.01 8.23 0.30
N ASP A 182 7.96 7.45 -0.77
CA ASP A 182 6.96 7.62 -1.83
C ASP A 182 5.54 7.25 -1.33
N MET A 183 5.40 6.25 -0.44
CA MET A 183 4.15 5.94 0.28
C MET A 183 3.70 7.13 1.14
N ALA A 184 4.61 7.72 1.92
CA ALA A 184 4.33 8.88 2.76
C ALA A 184 3.83 10.06 1.92
N SER A 185 4.52 10.34 0.82
CA SER A 185 4.17 11.41 -0.12
C SER A 185 2.78 11.19 -0.72
N TYR A 186 2.50 9.96 -1.17
CA TYR A 186 1.18 9.58 -1.66
C TYR A 186 0.09 9.79 -0.61
N PHE A 187 0.32 9.40 0.65
CA PHE A 187 -0.66 9.57 1.71
C PHE A 187 -0.93 11.04 2.02
N THR A 188 0.09 11.89 2.03
CA THR A 188 -0.08 13.35 2.18
C THR A 188 -0.91 13.94 1.04
N THR A 189 -0.59 13.62 -0.22
CA THR A 189 -1.36 14.11 -1.37
C THR A 189 -2.82 13.68 -1.27
N LYS A 190 -3.06 12.40 -0.96
CA LYS A 190 -4.42 11.87 -0.84
C LYS A 190 -5.19 12.49 0.32
N ALA A 191 -4.54 12.75 1.45
CA ALA A 191 -5.16 13.47 2.57
C ALA A 191 -5.59 14.89 2.18
N ASN A 192 -4.74 15.62 1.45
CA ASN A 192 -5.08 16.96 0.97
C ASN A 192 -6.27 16.95 0.01
N ASP A 193 -6.31 15.98 -0.92
CA ASP A 193 -7.46 15.80 -1.80
C ASP A 193 -8.75 15.51 -1.00
N LEU A 194 -8.67 14.63 0.01
CA LEU A 194 -9.81 14.29 0.87
C LEU A 194 -10.28 15.49 1.70
N LYS A 195 -9.34 16.25 2.28
CA LYS A 195 -9.60 17.49 3.03
C LYS A 195 -10.31 18.52 2.16
N ASN A 196 -9.87 18.73 0.91
CA ASN A 196 -10.51 19.64 -0.03
C ASN A 196 -11.94 19.23 -0.40
N ASN A 197 -12.25 17.93 -0.28
CA ASN A 197 -13.59 17.37 -0.46
C ASN A 197 -14.36 17.20 0.86
N GLN A 198 -13.92 17.86 1.94
CA GLN A 198 -14.55 17.82 3.28
C GLN A 198 -14.69 16.40 3.86
N ARG A 199 -13.83 15.46 3.45
CA ARG A 199 -13.76 14.10 3.99
C ARG A 199 -12.73 14.02 5.11
N TYR A 200 -12.95 14.78 6.16
CA TYR A 200 -11.95 15.02 7.20
C TYR A 200 -11.50 13.76 7.95
N LYS A 201 -12.42 12.84 8.26
CA LYS A 201 -12.08 11.57 8.93
C LYS A 201 -11.11 10.72 8.11
N ASP A 202 -11.34 10.63 6.81
CA ASP A 202 -10.44 9.89 5.92
C ASP A 202 -9.11 10.62 5.75
N ALA A 203 -9.15 11.94 5.58
CA ALA A 203 -7.95 12.77 5.45
C ALA A 203 -7.05 12.64 6.69
N TYR A 204 -7.63 12.63 7.90
CA TYR A 204 -6.94 12.39 9.16
C TYR A 204 -6.20 11.04 9.18
N GLN A 205 -6.88 9.98 8.74
CA GLN A 205 -6.28 8.64 8.70
C GLN A 205 -5.07 8.61 7.75
N TYR A 206 -5.19 9.23 6.58
CA TYR A 206 -4.11 9.30 5.61
C TYR A 206 -2.92 10.15 6.10
N LEU A 207 -3.15 11.27 6.80
CA LEU A 207 -2.05 12.02 7.42
C LEU A 207 -1.35 11.22 8.52
N THR A 208 -2.11 10.45 9.30
CA THR A 208 -1.55 9.56 10.32
C THR A 208 -0.63 8.51 9.69
N TRP A 209 -1.06 7.87 8.59
CA TRP A 209 -0.22 6.96 7.81
C TRP A 209 1.00 7.65 7.20
N SER A 210 0.84 8.84 6.65
CA SER A 210 1.96 9.65 6.13
C SER A 210 3.00 9.93 7.21
N ARG A 211 2.55 10.30 8.41
CA ARG A 211 3.41 10.54 9.56
C ARG A 211 4.18 9.29 9.97
N GLN A 212 3.52 8.13 10.04
CA GLN A 212 4.16 6.84 10.34
C GLN A 212 5.23 6.49 9.30
N MET A 213 4.91 6.61 8.02
CA MET A 213 5.85 6.37 6.93
C MET A 213 7.05 7.34 6.97
N ASN A 214 6.85 8.63 7.24
CA ASN A 214 7.95 9.59 7.39
C ASN A 214 8.88 9.25 8.57
N LYS A 215 8.33 8.84 9.71
CA LYS A 215 9.14 8.36 10.85
C LYS A 215 9.98 7.14 10.45
N ARG A 216 9.37 6.16 9.79
CA ARG A 216 10.07 4.98 9.29
C ARG A 216 11.18 5.34 8.32
N TYR A 217 10.91 6.23 7.37
CA TYR A 217 11.91 6.72 6.43
C TYR A 217 13.09 7.38 7.16
N GLY A 218 12.84 8.22 8.16
CA GLY A 218 13.90 8.82 8.97
C GLY A 218 14.83 7.79 9.62
N LEU A 219 14.25 6.70 10.15
CA LEU A 219 15.02 5.58 10.72
C LEU A 219 15.84 4.83 9.66
N LEU A 220 15.22 4.49 8.51
CA LEU A 220 15.88 3.74 7.43
C LEU A 220 17.00 4.55 6.77
N ALA A 221 16.78 5.85 6.56
CA ALA A 221 17.71 6.74 5.87
C ALA A 221 18.74 7.38 6.82
N GLY A 222 18.63 7.17 8.13
CA GLY A 222 19.45 7.87 9.13
C GLY A 222 19.25 9.39 9.07
N ARG A 223 18.05 9.86 8.73
CA ARG A 223 17.71 11.28 8.55
C ARG A 223 16.79 11.78 9.66
N ASN A 224 17.03 13.01 10.07
CA ASN A 224 16.10 13.71 10.95
C ASN A 224 14.93 14.28 10.12
N MET A 225 13.73 13.81 10.39
CA MET A 225 12.49 14.23 9.70
C MET A 225 11.67 15.24 10.52
N THR A 226 12.30 15.96 11.45
CA THR A 226 11.58 16.85 12.40
C THR A 226 10.71 17.88 11.70
N ASP A 227 11.20 18.51 10.63
CA ASP A 227 10.48 19.60 9.97
C ASP A 227 9.31 19.08 9.13
N GLU A 228 9.49 17.97 8.43
CA GLU A 228 8.41 17.27 7.72
C GLU A 228 7.34 16.78 8.69
N LEU A 229 7.74 16.17 9.82
CA LEU A 229 6.80 15.67 10.82
C LEU A 229 6.01 16.81 11.47
N LYS A 230 6.64 17.96 11.77
CA LYS A 230 5.93 19.15 12.27
C LYS A 230 4.89 19.67 11.29
N LYS A 231 5.18 19.65 9.98
CA LYS A 231 4.20 20.05 8.95
C LYS A 231 3.01 19.11 8.94
N ILE A 232 3.25 17.79 9.04
CA ILE A 232 2.17 16.80 9.09
C ILE A 232 1.37 16.93 10.38
N ASP A 233 2.03 17.10 11.53
CA ASP A 233 1.36 17.29 12.82
C ASP A 233 0.47 18.54 12.79
N HIS A 234 0.91 19.64 12.18
CA HIS A 234 0.08 20.84 12.00
C HIS A 234 -1.17 20.60 11.14
N GLU A 235 -1.04 19.85 10.05
CA GLU A 235 -2.19 19.48 9.21
C GLU A 235 -3.16 18.55 9.95
N ILE A 236 -2.64 17.64 10.77
CA ILE A 236 -3.45 16.77 11.64
C ILE A 236 -4.25 17.62 12.63
N ASP A 237 -3.61 18.54 13.36
CA ASP A 237 -4.27 19.44 14.31
C ASP A 237 -5.37 20.28 13.65
N THR A 238 -5.11 20.72 12.41
CA THR A 238 -6.09 21.47 11.61
C THR A 238 -7.33 20.62 11.33
N ILE A 239 -7.15 19.37 10.88
CA ILE A 239 -8.27 18.46 10.59
C ILE A 239 -9.03 18.06 11.87
N GLU A 240 -8.34 17.85 12.99
CA GLU A 240 -9.01 17.54 14.27
C GLU A 240 -9.93 18.69 14.72
N LYS A 241 -9.51 19.93 14.48
CA LYS A 241 -10.33 21.10 14.80
C LYS A 241 -11.61 21.12 13.95
N GLU A 242 -11.49 20.94 12.64
CA GLU A 242 -12.64 20.89 11.72
C GLU A 242 -13.63 19.76 12.12
N LEU A 243 -13.12 18.57 12.46
CA LEU A 243 -13.95 17.45 12.92
C LEU A 243 -14.76 17.76 14.20
N ARG A 244 -14.20 18.54 15.14
CA ARG A 244 -14.92 18.94 16.35
C ARG A 244 -16.00 19.98 16.05
N GLU A 245 -15.73 20.90 15.13
CA GLU A 245 -16.70 21.91 14.70
C GLU A 245 -17.91 21.26 14.01
N GLU A 246 -17.69 20.25 13.14
CA GLU A 246 -18.77 19.46 12.53
C GLU A 246 -19.66 18.77 13.56
N GLN A 247 -19.07 18.15 14.59
CA GLN A 247 -19.82 17.49 15.67
C GLN A 247 -20.64 18.48 16.49
N SER A 248 -20.08 19.66 16.78
CA SER A 248 -20.79 20.68 17.58
C SER A 248 -22.00 21.30 16.87
N ASN A 249 -22.04 21.25 15.53
CA ASN A 249 -23.17 21.77 14.75
C ASN A 249 -24.32 20.76 14.64
N ASP A 250 -24.05 19.45 14.76
CA ASP A 250 -25.07 18.40 14.64
C ASP A 250 -25.91 18.25 15.92
N ASP A 251 -25.34 18.58 17.08
CA ASP A 251 -26.02 18.52 18.39
C ASP A 251 -26.97 19.71 18.66
N GLY A 252 -27.07 20.69 17.74
CA GLY A 252 -27.77 21.96 17.94
C GLY A 252 -29.27 22.01 17.60
N ASP A 253 -29.80 21.03 16.85
CA ASP A 253 -31.17 21.08 16.30
C ASP A 253 -32.20 20.16 16.99
N GLY A 254 -31.82 19.55 18.11
CA GLY A 254 -32.70 18.67 18.89
C GLY A 254 -33.47 19.36 20.02
N TYR A 255 -34.73 19.73 19.74
CA TYR A 255 -35.82 20.02 20.70
C TYR A 255 -35.92 21.45 21.27
N GLY A 256 -36.30 22.40 20.41
CA GLY A 256 -37.15 23.52 20.79
C GLY A 256 -38.62 23.10 20.81
N GLU A 257 -39.16 22.95 22.01
CA GLU A 257 -40.56 23.12 22.45
C GLU A 257 -41.69 23.08 21.39
N ALA A 258 -42.50 22.03 21.47
CA ALA A 258 -43.94 22.12 21.20
C ALA A 258 -44.71 21.81 22.48
N CYS A 259 -44.61 22.69 23.48
CA CYS A 259 -45.64 22.83 24.51
C CYS A 259 -46.75 23.69 23.92
N GLY A 260 -47.69 23.05 23.22
CA GLY A 260 -48.96 23.65 22.84
C GLY A 260 -50.07 23.16 23.76
N ASP A 261 -50.32 23.90 24.83
CA ASP A 261 -51.57 23.83 25.59
C ASP A 261 -52.71 24.41 24.73
N ASN A 262 -53.76 23.61 24.49
CA ASN A 262 -55.18 23.95 24.63
C ASN A 262 -56.08 22.76 24.26
#